data_AF-A0A2D5RRK5-F1
#
_entry.id   AF-A0A2D5RRK5-F1
#
_cell.length_a   1.000
_cell.length_b   1.000
_cell.length_c   1.000
_cell.angle_alpha   90.00
_cell.angle_beta   90.00
_cell.angle_gamma   90.00
#
_symmetry.space_group_name_H-M   'P 1'
#
loop_
_entity.id
_entity.type
_entity.pdbx_description
1 polymer ?
#
loop_
_entity_poly.entity_id
_entity_poly.type
_entity_poly.pdbx_seq_one_letter_code
_entity_poly.pdbx_strand_id
1 'polypeptide(L)'
;MSNTVKHLENLCVIHVDFDIWSGQTRLAAADFKLGEGGEIPPEKVAQLGSKKICDPAKLKGFNRLKTETRRLLLAYGMPFMNGFAVPASKSDEICFKLNEINHEFEALKQSFLSGYNAAVNEWISENPEYEMAIRAGALPRSVVEKRIGFEYQVFMIQPINDDDPTAKNLDRKIESLGRDLLDEVTDEADKFYSRNLSGRVTCNVTTRITLKKIRDKVDGLSFLNGSLTPLVDLLDETLRGYEQHSQGRVVQGAFFYQVVAAVLIMSNRQRIEEYANGAVTLAGMTDSVTPSVISGADTEVKQVNDSTNEGSNEPLYESLTTEESKEANLDEDIALLSSTKDENELVIESLDADIDKFFEQFAEKSTSEESGDLPNNSHELEQVNDYEIEKEPEYAHEAVYADEMSEKEVVMPDFEDEDAFF
;
A
#
# COMPACT_ATOMS: atom_id res chain seq x y z
N MET A 1 -5.01 -34.16 -13.11
CA MET A 1 -4.68 -32.83 -13.61
C MET A 1 -5.02 -31.86 -12.50
N SER A 2 -4.00 -31.43 -11.76
CA SER A 2 -4.12 -30.75 -10.48
C SER A 2 -4.62 -29.32 -10.66
N ASN A 3 -5.52 -28.87 -9.78
CA ASN A 3 -6.01 -27.48 -9.76
C ASN A 3 -4.87 -26.44 -9.67
N THR A 4 -3.70 -26.82 -9.15
CA THR A 4 -2.50 -25.98 -9.00
C THR A 4 -2.01 -25.35 -10.30
N VAL A 5 -1.96 -26.09 -11.41
CA VAL A 5 -1.48 -25.56 -12.70
C VAL A 5 -2.40 -24.45 -13.23
N LYS A 6 -3.70 -24.51 -12.91
CA LYS A 6 -4.69 -23.49 -13.34
C LYS A 6 -4.60 -22.18 -12.55
N HIS A 7 -4.03 -22.17 -11.35
CA HIS A 7 -3.91 -20.95 -10.55
C HIS A 7 -2.84 -20.02 -11.11
N LEU A 8 -1.74 -20.57 -11.62
CA LEU A 8 -0.62 -19.82 -12.19
C LEU A 8 -0.98 -19.11 -13.50
N GLU A 9 -1.77 -19.75 -14.37
CA GLU A 9 -2.18 -19.17 -15.66
C GLU A 9 -3.08 -17.94 -15.50
N ASN A 10 -3.83 -17.86 -14.40
CA ASN A 10 -4.76 -16.77 -14.11
C ASN A 10 -4.15 -15.68 -13.23
N LEU A 11 -2.85 -15.80 -12.89
CA LEU A 11 -2.15 -14.89 -12.00
C LEU A 11 -0.98 -14.22 -12.72
N CYS A 12 -0.83 -12.91 -12.52
CA CYS A 12 0.36 -12.19 -12.93
C CYS A 12 0.93 -11.40 -11.75
N VAL A 13 2.23 -11.16 -11.78
CA VAL A 13 2.92 -10.36 -10.76
C VAL A 13 3.35 -9.05 -11.38
N ILE A 14 2.96 -7.98 -10.70
CA ILE A 14 3.38 -6.61 -11.01
C ILE A 14 4.44 -6.21 -9.99
N HIS A 15 5.65 -5.98 -10.48
CA HIS A 15 6.72 -5.37 -9.71
C HIS A 15 6.78 -3.88 -10.03
N VAL A 16 6.91 -3.05 -9.01
CA VAL A 16 6.96 -1.60 -9.15
C VAL A 16 8.18 -1.08 -8.42
N ASP A 17 8.94 -0.24 -9.12
CA ASP A 17 10.13 0.40 -8.60
C ASP A 17 9.97 1.92 -8.57
N PHE A 18 10.44 2.52 -7.47
CA PHE A 18 10.41 3.96 -7.24
C PHE A 18 11.79 4.38 -6.74
N ASP A 19 12.50 5.14 -7.58
CA ASP A 19 13.64 5.93 -7.14
C ASP A 19 13.12 7.34 -6.81
N ILE A 20 13.21 7.73 -5.55
CA ILE A 20 12.81 9.06 -5.08
C ILE A 20 13.98 9.64 -4.29
N TRP A 21 14.71 10.55 -4.91
CA TRP A 21 15.77 11.30 -4.25
C TRP A 21 15.23 11.98 -2.98
N SER A 22 15.89 11.73 -1.85
CA SER A 22 15.44 12.18 -0.53
C SER A 22 15.63 13.68 -0.26
N GLY A 23 16.25 14.42 -1.19
CA GLY A 23 16.60 15.82 -0.96
C GLY A 23 17.75 16.02 0.05
N GLN A 24 18.40 14.94 0.47
CA GLN A 24 19.43 14.93 1.50
C GLN A 24 20.76 14.41 0.96
N THR A 25 21.85 14.90 1.55
CA THR A 25 23.22 14.44 1.30
C THR A 25 23.90 14.15 2.64
N ARG A 26 24.86 13.23 2.65
CA ARG A 26 25.64 12.92 3.86
C ARG A 26 26.30 14.18 4.41
N LEU A 27 26.23 14.33 5.72
CA LEU A 27 26.85 15.45 6.42
C LEU A 27 28.37 15.23 6.48
N ALA A 28 29.14 16.19 5.99
CA ALA A 28 30.60 16.12 5.95
C ALA A 28 31.20 16.82 7.18
N ALA A 29 32.41 16.42 7.61
CA ALA A 29 33.10 17.05 8.73
C ALA A 29 33.35 18.56 8.53
N ALA A 30 33.42 19.02 7.27
CA ALA A 30 33.54 20.42 6.90
C ALA A 30 32.24 21.24 7.06
N ASP A 31 31.10 20.59 7.26
CA ASP A 31 29.80 21.27 7.49
C ASP A 31 29.64 21.74 8.95
N PHE A 32 30.56 21.36 9.84
CA PHE A 32 30.60 21.78 11.23
C PHE A 32 31.56 22.97 11.42
N LYS A 33 31.14 23.96 12.20
CA LYS A 33 32.07 24.93 12.80
C LYS A 33 32.77 24.25 13.99
N LEU A 34 33.77 23.38 13.75
CA LEU A 34 34.56 22.80 14.85
C LEU A 34 35.52 23.86 15.43
N GLY A 35 35.26 24.31 16.67
CA GLY A 35 36.07 25.27 17.44
C GLY A 35 35.36 25.76 18.71
N GLU A 36 36.02 26.60 19.53
CA GLU A 36 35.34 27.30 20.65
C GLU A 36 34.20 28.17 20.07
N GLY A 37 32.95 27.80 20.34
CA GLY A 37 31.76 28.41 19.73
C GLY A 37 31.09 27.58 18.62
N GLY A 38 31.39 26.29 18.50
CA GLY A 38 30.73 25.39 17.55
C GLY A 38 29.24 25.20 17.86
N GLU A 39 28.38 25.67 16.96
CA GLU A 39 26.94 25.48 17.03
C GLU A 39 26.55 24.24 16.22
N ILE A 40 25.75 23.36 16.84
CA ILE A 40 25.12 22.24 16.15
C ILE A 40 24.03 22.82 15.23
N PRO A 41 24.03 22.49 13.93
CA PRO A 41 23.00 22.99 13.03
C PRO A 41 21.60 22.59 13.52
N PRO A 42 20.59 23.46 13.41
CA PRO A 42 19.23 23.13 13.81
C PRO A 42 18.70 21.95 13.00
N GLU A 43 17.83 21.15 13.61
CA GLU A 43 17.26 19.93 13.03
C GLU A 43 16.56 20.15 11.67
N LYS A 44 16.11 21.39 11.45
CA LYS A 44 15.53 21.85 10.18
C LYS A 44 16.49 21.71 8.99
N VAL A 45 17.80 21.85 9.20
CA VAL A 45 18.84 21.84 8.14
C VAL A 45 19.66 20.55 8.17
N ALA A 46 19.91 20.00 9.37
CA ALA A 46 20.68 18.78 9.53
C ALA A 46 20.07 17.85 10.59
N GLN A 47 19.99 16.56 10.27
CA GLN A 47 19.80 15.49 11.25
C GLN A 47 21.10 14.69 11.34
N LEU A 48 21.33 13.97 12.44
CA LEU A 48 22.61 13.33 12.76
C LEU A 48 23.10 12.42 11.60
N GLY A 49 24.02 12.93 10.77
CA GLY A 49 24.58 12.24 9.61
C GLY A 49 24.09 12.66 8.22
N SER A 50 23.03 13.48 8.10
CA SER A 50 22.51 13.98 6.82
C SER A 50 22.13 15.48 6.86
N LYS A 51 22.34 16.18 5.74
CA LYS A 51 21.94 17.58 5.54
C LYS A 51 20.90 17.69 4.43
N LYS A 52 19.88 18.53 4.64
CA LYS A 52 18.82 18.82 3.65
C LYS A 52 19.31 19.87 2.66
N ILE A 53 19.25 19.53 1.38
CA ILE A 53 19.74 20.34 0.26
C ILE A 53 18.61 21.14 -0.39
N CYS A 54 17.38 20.64 -0.32
CA CYS A 54 16.18 21.32 -0.75
C CYS A 54 15.04 21.04 0.25
N ASP A 55 14.00 21.87 0.21
CA ASP A 55 12.80 21.68 1.03
C ASP A 55 12.13 20.31 0.76
N PRO A 56 11.98 19.44 1.79
CA PRO A 56 11.28 18.16 1.66
C PRO A 56 9.84 18.27 1.15
N ALA A 57 9.18 19.42 1.33
CA ALA A 57 7.82 19.63 0.84
C ALA A 57 7.73 19.51 -0.69
N LYS A 58 8.80 19.85 -1.41
CA LYS A 58 8.86 19.74 -2.88
C LYS A 58 8.84 18.29 -3.37
N LEU A 59 9.11 17.31 -2.50
CA LEU A 59 9.13 15.88 -2.83
C LEU A 59 7.83 15.15 -2.43
N LYS A 60 6.88 15.82 -1.77
CA LYS A 60 5.62 15.21 -1.31
C LYS A 60 4.79 14.62 -2.46
N GLY A 61 4.83 15.24 -3.64
CA GLY A 61 4.13 14.76 -4.83
C GLY A 61 4.51 13.33 -5.23
N PHE A 62 5.82 13.01 -5.23
CA PHE A 62 6.31 11.67 -5.57
C PHE A 62 5.88 10.63 -4.54
N ASN A 63 5.95 10.96 -3.25
CA ASN A 63 5.51 10.05 -2.18
C ASN A 63 4.00 9.80 -2.20
N ARG A 64 3.20 10.80 -2.61
CA ARG A 64 1.77 10.61 -2.86
C ARG A 64 1.55 9.59 -3.96
N LEU A 65 2.21 9.73 -5.12
CA LEU A 65 2.07 8.78 -6.23
C LEU A 65 2.53 7.37 -5.87
N LYS A 66 3.59 7.24 -5.06
CA LYS A 66 4.02 5.94 -4.51
C LYS A 66 2.94 5.28 -3.66
N THR A 67 2.34 6.05 -2.75
CA THR A 67 1.24 5.57 -1.90
C THR A 67 0.01 5.20 -2.72
N GLU A 68 -0.32 6.05 -3.70
CA GLU A 68 -1.45 5.85 -4.61
C GLU A 68 -1.28 4.59 -5.47
N THR A 69 -0.08 4.34 -6.00
CA THR A 69 0.25 3.13 -6.75
C THR A 69 0.09 1.88 -5.90
N ARG A 70 0.60 1.90 -4.66
CA ARG A 70 0.42 0.79 -3.73
C ARG A 70 -1.06 0.54 -3.45
N ARG A 71 -1.85 1.59 -3.20
CA ARG A 71 -3.30 1.49 -2.96
C ARG A 71 -4.03 0.94 -4.17
N LEU A 72 -3.67 1.38 -5.37
CA LEU A 72 -4.21 0.87 -6.63
C LEU A 72 -3.97 -0.64 -6.74
N LEU A 73 -2.74 -1.10 -6.58
CA LEU A 73 -2.40 -2.52 -6.72
C LEU A 73 -3.09 -3.39 -5.66
N LEU A 74 -3.16 -2.92 -4.42
CA LEU A 74 -3.88 -3.61 -3.34
C LEU A 74 -5.39 -3.69 -3.55
N ALA A 75 -5.98 -2.78 -4.33
CA ALA A 75 -7.40 -2.84 -4.66
C ALA A 75 -7.75 -4.01 -5.59
N TYR A 76 -6.79 -4.48 -6.39
CA TYR A 76 -6.98 -5.60 -7.34
C TYR A 76 -6.33 -6.90 -6.88
N GLY A 77 -5.28 -6.82 -6.05
CA GLY A 77 -4.40 -7.94 -5.76
C GLY A 77 -3.88 -7.99 -4.34
N MET A 78 -2.88 -8.85 -4.15
CA MET A 78 -2.25 -9.14 -2.86
C MET A 78 -0.73 -8.96 -2.94
N PRO A 79 -0.04 -8.55 -1.86
CA PRO A 79 1.42 -8.56 -1.81
C PRO A 79 1.99 -9.96 -2.06
N PHE A 80 2.93 -10.08 -3.00
CA PHE A 80 3.51 -11.37 -3.37
C PHE A 80 4.91 -11.21 -3.96
N MET A 81 5.90 -11.91 -3.41
CA MET A 81 7.29 -11.95 -3.90
C MET A 81 7.87 -10.55 -4.21
N ASN A 82 7.76 -9.61 -3.26
CA ASN A 82 8.16 -8.20 -3.41
C ASN A 82 7.43 -7.40 -4.52
N GLY A 83 6.40 -7.98 -5.14
CA GLY A 83 5.46 -7.30 -6.02
C GLY A 83 4.03 -7.51 -5.55
N PHE A 84 3.11 -7.47 -6.50
CA PHE A 84 1.68 -7.66 -6.28
C PHE A 84 1.15 -8.74 -7.22
N ALA A 85 0.57 -9.77 -6.64
CA ALA A 85 -0.14 -10.82 -7.34
C ALA A 85 -1.55 -10.31 -7.70
N VAL A 86 -1.83 -10.17 -8.99
CA VAL A 86 -3.10 -9.65 -9.51
C VAL A 86 -3.70 -10.63 -10.53
N PRO A 87 -5.03 -10.62 -10.71
CA PRO A 87 -5.69 -11.45 -11.72
C PRO A 87 -5.22 -11.07 -13.14
N ALA A 88 -4.86 -12.06 -13.95
CA ALA A 88 -4.41 -11.83 -15.32
C ALA A 88 -5.47 -11.10 -16.17
N SER A 89 -6.77 -11.37 -15.93
CA SER A 89 -7.90 -10.71 -16.59
C SER A 89 -8.03 -9.21 -16.31
N LYS A 90 -7.37 -8.71 -15.24
CA LYS A 90 -7.38 -7.30 -14.83
C LYS A 90 -6.05 -6.59 -15.13
N SER A 91 -5.06 -7.31 -15.64
CA SER A 91 -3.72 -6.78 -15.88
C SER A 91 -3.71 -5.56 -16.81
N ASP A 92 -4.46 -5.60 -17.92
CA ASP A 92 -4.55 -4.48 -18.88
C ASP A 92 -5.14 -3.21 -18.24
N GLU A 93 -6.20 -3.37 -17.45
CA GLU A 93 -6.84 -2.26 -16.72
C GLU A 93 -5.86 -1.62 -15.71
N ILE A 94 -5.10 -2.46 -15.00
CA ILE A 94 -4.09 -2.00 -14.04
C ILE A 94 -2.94 -1.31 -14.75
N CYS A 95 -2.43 -1.87 -15.86
CA CYS A 95 -1.36 -1.28 -16.65
C CYS A 95 -1.76 0.09 -17.19
N PHE A 96 -3.00 0.25 -17.66
CA PHE A 96 -3.51 1.54 -18.10
C PHE A 96 -3.40 2.59 -16.97
N LYS A 97 -3.86 2.27 -15.76
CA LYS A 97 -3.81 3.17 -14.60
C LYS A 97 -2.37 3.44 -14.13
N LEU A 98 -1.48 2.45 -14.20
CA LEU A 98 -0.05 2.64 -13.91
C LEU A 98 0.62 3.58 -14.91
N ASN A 99 0.23 3.53 -16.19
CA ASN A 99 0.72 4.46 -17.20
C ASN A 99 0.25 5.90 -16.95
N GLU A 100 -0.98 6.10 -16.48
CA GLU A 100 -1.46 7.42 -16.05
C GLU A 100 -0.61 7.97 -14.88
N ILE A 101 -0.34 7.13 -13.88
CA ILE A 101 0.56 7.49 -12.77
C ILE A 101 1.98 7.79 -13.28
N ASN A 102 2.49 7.03 -14.25
CA ASN A 102 3.80 7.28 -14.86
C ASN A 102 3.84 8.65 -15.54
N HIS A 103 2.81 8.99 -16.32
CA HIS A 103 2.70 10.29 -16.97
C HIS A 103 2.68 11.44 -15.96
N GLU A 104 1.93 11.29 -14.86
CA GLU A 104 1.92 12.28 -13.79
C GLU A 104 3.27 12.38 -13.08
N PHE A 105 3.93 11.24 -12.82
CA PHE A 105 5.24 11.18 -12.19
C PHE A 105 6.30 11.89 -13.03
N GLU A 106 6.33 11.63 -14.34
CA GLU A 106 7.25 12.30 -15.26
C GLU A 106 6.96 13.80 -15.38
N ALA A 107 5.69 14.21 -15.38
CA ALA A 107 5.33 15.64 -15.35
C ALA A 107 5.82 16.33 -14.07
N LEU A 108 5.66 15.69 -12.90
CA LEU A 108 6.18 16.17 -11.63
C LEU A 108 7.71 16.23 -11.63
N LYS A 109 8.38 15.22 -12.18
CA LYS A 109 9.84 15.18 -12.34
C LYS A 109 10.33 16.35 -13.17
N GLN A 110 9.73 16.59 -14.34
CA GLN A 110 10.12 17.72 -15.19
C GLN A 110 9.89 19.07 -14.50
N SER A 111 8.75 19.24 -13.84
CA SER A 111 8.44 20.45 -13.05
C SER A 111 9.46 20.68 -11.94
N PHE A 112 9.74 19.66 -11.13
CA PHE A 112 10.72 19.70 -10.05
C PHE A 112 12.12 20.05 -10.56
N LEU A 113 12.58 19.35 -11.61
CA LEU A 113 13.91 19.58 -12.17
C LEU A 113 14.04 20.99 -12.76
N SER A 114 13.00 21.52 -13.41
CA SER A 114 12.95 22.90 -13.93
C SER A 114 13.13 23.95 -12.82
N GLY A 115 12.53 23.70 -11.65
CA GLY A 115 12.63 24.55 -10.47
C GLY A 115 13.81 24.25 -9.53
N TYR A 116 14.62 23.21 -9.79
CA TYR A 116 15.59 22.68 -8.83
C TYR A 116 16.59 23.74 -8.33
N ASN A 117 17.28 24.42 -9.25
CA ASN A 117 18.28 25.43 -8.88
C ASN A 117 17.65 26.60 -8.11
N ALA A 118 16.43 27.00 -8.46
CA ALA A 118 15.70 28.03 -7.74
C ALA A 118 15.32 27.56 -6.33
N ALA A 119 14.85 26.32 -6.19
CA ALA A 119 14.51 25.71 -4.90
C ALA A 119 15.72 25.58 -3.97
N VAL A 120 16.90 25.24 -4.50
CA VAL A 120 18.16 25.22 -3.71
C VAL A 120 18.53 26.64 -3.26
N ASN A 121 18.42 27.64 -4.12
CA ASN A 121 18.72 29.04 -3.76
C ASN A 121 17.71 29.62 -2.75
N GLU A 122 16.43 29.28 -2.87
CA GLU A 122 15.38 29.60 -1.89
C GLU A 122 15.73 28.98 -0.53
N TRP A 123 16.11 27.69 -0.51
CA TRP A 123 16.53 26.99 0.70
C TRP A 123 17.78 27.61 1.35
N ILE A 124 18.74 28.08 0.55
CA ILE A 124 19.91 28.83 1.04
C ILE A 124 19.50 30.17 1.65
N SER A 125 18.56 30.88 1.00
CA SER A 125 18.10 32.19 1.47
C SER A 125 17.36 32.10 2.80
N GLU A 126 16.64 30.99 3.03
CA GLU A 126 16.00 30.68 4.32
C GLU A 126 17.00 30.22 5.39
N ASN A 127 18.18 29.73 5.00
CA ASN A 127 19.20 29.17 5.89
C ASN A 127 20.59 29.75 5.59
N PRO A 128 20.79 31.08 5.67
CA PRO A 128 22.01 31.76 5.20
C PRO A 128 23.28 31.31 5.94
N GLU A 129 23.15 30.92 7.20
CA GLU A 129 24.26 30.41 8.03
C GLU A 129 24.87 29.10 7.50
N TYR A 130 24.12 28.35 6.69
CA TYR A 130 24.50 27.04 6.14
C TYR A 130 24.71 27.07 4.62
N GLU A 131 24.80 28.25 4.01
CA GLU A 131 24.95 28.41 2.55
C GLU A 131 26.07 27.54 1.98
N MET A 132 27.27 27.61 2.59
CA MET A 132 28.44 26.87 2.11
C MET A 132 28.22 25.36 2.18
N ALA A 133 27.61 24.88 3.28
CA ALA A 133 27.30 23.46 3.48
C ALA A 133 26.23 22.96 2.49
N ILE A 134 25.18 23.75 2.26
CA ILE A 134 24.09 23.41 1.32
C ILE A 134 24.63 23.39 -0.12
N ARG A 135 25.40 24.40 -0.55
CA ARG A 135 25.99 24.44 -1.90
C ARG A 135 26.98 23.31 -2.13
N ALA A 136 27.83 22.98 -1.14
CA ALA A 136 28.78 21.88 -1.23
C ALA A 136 28.08 20.50 -1.33
N GLY A 137 26.87 20.38 -0.76
CA GLY A 137 26.06 19.17 -0.84
C GLY A 137 25.07 19.14 -2.01
N ALA A 138 24.95 20.22 -2.77
CA ALA A 138 24.04 20.33 -3.90
C ALA A 138 24.51 19.44 -5.05
N LEU A 139 23.67 18.48 -5.43
CA LEU A 139 23.95 17.58 -6.55
C LEU A 139 23.65 18.29 -7.88
N PRO A 140 24.43 18.04 -8.94
CA PRO A 140 24.07 18.51 -10.27
C PRO A 140 22.67 18.00 -10.67
N ARG A 141 21.92 18.83 -11.40
CA ARG A 141 20.57 18.47 -11.89
C ARG A 141 20.52 17.10 -12.57
N SER A 142 21.52 16.78 -13.40
CA SER A 142 21.60 15.50 -14.12
C SER A 142 21.77 14.28 -13.19
N VAL A 143 22.37 14.46 -12.00
CA VAL A 143 22.49 13.41 -10.99
C VAL A 143 21.17 13.23 -10.25
N VAL A 144 20.49 14.35 -9.92
CA VAL A 144 19.17 14.32 -9.28
C VAL A 144 18.13 13.68 -10.20
N GLU A 145 18.17 14.00 -11.50
CA GLU A 145 17.28 13.43 -12.51
C GLU A 145 17.38 11.90 -12.60
N LYS A 146 18.58 11.34 -12.48
CA LYS A 146 18.79 9.88 -12.47
C LYS A 146 18.29 9.20 -11.20
N ARG A 147 18.12 9.96 -10.11
CA ARG A 147 17.63 9.48 -8.81
C ARG A 147 16.13 9.72 -8.60
N ILE A 148 15.43 10.04 -9.67
CA ILE A 148 13.97 10.21 -9.66
C ILE A 148 13.44 9.39 -10.84
N GLY A 149 12.83 8.26 -10.53
CA GLY A 149 12.36 7.30 -11.51
C GLY A 149 11.18 6.50 -11.00
N PHE A 150 10.30 6.13 -11.93
CA PHE A 150 9.21 5.21 -11.70
C PHE A 150 9.17 4.22 -12.85
N GLU A 151 9.22 2.95 -12.53
CA GLU A 151 9.14 1.87 -13.51
C GLU A 151 8.29 0.72 -12.95
N TYR A 152 7.68 -0.04 -13.84
CA TYR A 152 6.99 -1.26 -13.46
C TYR A 152 7.21 -2.35 -14.49
N GLN A 153 7.15 -3.61 -14.05
CA GLN A 153 7.25 -4.79 -14.89
C GLN A 153 6.11 -5.74 -14.53
N VAL A 154 5.55 -6.38 -15.56
CA VAL A 154 4.52 -7.41 -15.41
C VAL A 154 5.07 -8.72 -15.93
N PHE A 155 4.96 -9.78 -15.14
CA PHE A 155 5.42 -11.10 -15.52
C PHE A 155 4.50 -12.19 -14.97
N MET A 156 4.43 -13.29 -15.70
CA MET A 156 3.84 -14.54 -15.21
C MET A 156 4.92 -15.39 -14.56
N ILE A 157 4.59 -16.05 -13.46
CA ILE A 157 5.52 -16.94 -12.77
C ILE A 157 5.17 -18.37 -13.17
N GLN A 158 6.20 -19.14 -13.53
CA GLN A 158 6.08 -20.58 -13.76
C GLN A 158 7.25 -21.28 -13.08
N PRO A 159 7.05 -22.49 -12.55
CA PRO A 159 8.16 -23.30 -12.07
C PRO A 159 9.08 -23.67 -13.25
N ILE A 160 10.36 -23.88 -12.96
CA ILE A 160 11.34 -24.31 -13.98
C ILE A 160 11.04 -25.75 -14.43
N ASN A 161 10.59 -26.59 -13.51
CA ASN A 161 10.16 -27.95 -13.76
C ASN A 161 8.99 -28.29 -12.82
N ASP A 162 7.88 -28.76 -13.37
CA ASP A 162 6.67 -29.10 -12.61
C ASP A 162 6.88 -30.24 -11.60
N ASP A 163 7.85 -31.14 -11.86
CA ASP A 163 8.12 -32.30 -11.01
C ASP A 163 9.12 -32.02 -9.87
N ASP A 164 9.68 -30.80 -9.80
CA ASP A 164 10.67 -30.42 -8.78
C ASP A 164 9.98 -30.12 -7.43
N PRO A 165 10.52 -30.60 -6.29
CA PRO A 165 10.18 -30.08 -4.96
C PRO A 165 10.06 -28.54 -4.86
N THR A 166 10.81 -27.76 -5.66
CA THR A 166 10.69 -26.30 -5.68
C THR A 166 9.36 -25.79 -6.24
N ALA A 167 8.73 -26.50 -7.18
CA ALA A 167 7.39 -26.17 -7.68
C ALA A 167 6.33 -26.21 -6.56
N LYS A 168 6.46 -27.18 -5.65
CA LYS A 168 5.58 -27.27 -4.46
C LYS A 168 5.72 -26.09 -3.51
N ASN A 169 6.90 -25.46 -3.44
CA ASN A 169 7.10 -24.27 -2.62
C ASN A 169 6.34 -23.07 -3.20
N LEU A 170 6.35 -22.94 -4.54
CA LEU A 170 5.59 -21.91 -5.25
C LEU A 170 4.09 -22.13 -5.06
N ASP A 171 3.60 -23.36 -5.24
CA ASP A 171 2.20 -23.72 -5.02
C ASP A 171 1.76 -23.36 -3.59
N ARG A 172 2.53 -23.74 -2.57
CA ARG A 172 2.24 -23.39 -1.17
C ARG A 172 2.18 -21.88 -0.94
N LYS A 173 3.00 -21.11 -1.65
CA LYS A 173 3.01 -19.64 -1.55
C LYS A 173 1.78 -19.03 -2.23
N ILE A 174 1.24 -19.65 -3.28
CA ILE A 174 -0.01 -19.24 -3.93
C ILE A 174 -1.22 -19.65 -3.09
N GLU A 175 -1.21 -20.84 -2.50
CA GLU A 175 -2.23 -21.26 -1.53
C GLU A 175 -2.26 -20.34 -0.31
N SER A 176 -1.11 -19.79 0.11
CA SER A 176 -1.11 -18.78 1.18
C SER A 176 -1.84 -17.51 0.76
N LEU A 177 -1.72 -17.05 -0.50
CA LEU A 177 -2.46 -15.88 -0.98
C LEU A 177 -3.98 -16.03 -0.81
N GLY A 178 -4.53 -17.21 -1.11
CA GLY A 178 -5.96 -17.47 -0.92
C GLY A 178 -6.38 -17.42 0.55
N ARG A 179 -5.48 -17.79 1.48
CA ARG A 179 -5.72 -17.67 2.92
C ARG A 179 -5.56 -16.22 3.39
N ASP A 180 -4.53 -15.53 2.94
CA ASP A 180 -4.24 -14.14 3.26
C ASP A 180 -5.38 -13.21 2.77
N LEU A 181 -5.98 -13.53 1.61
CA LEU A 181 -7.15 -12.80 1.09
C LEU A 181 -8.38 -12.96 2.00
N LEU A 182 -8.63 -14.16 2.52
CA LEU A 182 -9.74 -14.39 3.46
C LEU A 182 -9.54 -13.61 4.76
N ASP A 183 -8.30 -13.50 5.23
CA ASP A 183 -7.97 -12.73 6.43
C ASP A 183 -8.16 -11.22 6.16
N GLU A 184 -7.76 -10.72 4.98
CA GLU A 184 -8.03 -9.33 4.58
C GLU A 184 -9.53 -9.02 4.48
N VAL A 185 -10.32 -9.92 3.89
CA VAL A 185 -11.79 -9.78 3.84
C VAL A 185 -12.38 -9.74 5.25
N THR A 186 -11.91 -10.62 6.14
CA THR A 186 -12.36 -10.67 7.53
C THR A 186 -12.10 -9.34 8.24
N ASP A 187 -10.88 -8.82 8.12
CA ASP A 187 -10.49 -7.53 8.69
C ASP A 187 -11.30 -6.35 8.12
N GLU A 188 -11.57 -6.35 6.81
CA GLU A 188 -12.35 -5.30 6.17
C GLU A 188 -13.83 -5.36 6.55
N ALA A 189 -14.40 -6.57 6.66
CA ALA A 189 -15.75 -6.80 7.13
C ALA A 189 -15.94 -6.39 8.59
N ASP A 190 -14.98 -6.69 9.48
CA ASP A 190 -15.01 -6.23 10.88
C ASP A 190 -14.96 -4.70 10.97
N LYS A 191 -14.04 -4.06 10.23
CA LYS A 191 -13.97 -2.58 10.16
C LYS A 191 -15.27 -1.99 9.61
N PHE A 192 -15.88 -2.63 8.62
CA PHE A 192 -17.16 -2.22 8.06
C PHE A 192 -18.27 -2.32 9.11
N TYR A 193 -18.36 -3.44 9.82
CA TYR A 193 -19.34 -3.68 10.87
C TYR A 193 -19.23 -2.63 11.98
N SER A 194 -18.04 -2.44 12.54
CA SER A 194 -17.81 -1.50 13.64
C SER A 194 -18.16 -0.06 13.26
N ARG A 195 -17.87 0.36 12.03
CA ARG A 195 -18.11 1.74 11.57
C ARG A 195 -19.54 2.02 11.15
N ASN A 196 -20.20 1.05 10.50
CA ASN A 196 -21.45 1.30 9.77
C ASN A 196 -22.67 0.61 10.38
N LEU A 197 -22.50 -0.47 11.15
CA LEU A 197 -23.60 -1.36 11.54
C LEU A 197 -23.74 -1.51 13.06
N SER A 198 -22.63 -1.53 13.79
CA SER A 198 -22.61 -1.77 15.24
C SER A 198 -23.52 -0.79 15.99
N GLY A 199 -24.51 -1.33 16.71
CA GLY A 199 -25.48 -0.56 17.50
C GLY A 199 -26.47 0.28 16.69
N ARG A 200 -26.55 0.09 15.37
CA ARG A 200 -27.45 0.85 14.47
C ARG A 200 -28.61 -0.02 13.99
N VAL A 201 -29.62 0.65 13.44
CA VAL A 201 -30.79 0.04 12.78
C VAL A 201 -30.94 0.46 11.33
N THR A 202 -30.05 1.34 10.87
CA THR A 202 -29.98 1.83 9.49
C THR A 202 -28.52 1.98 9.04
N CYS A 203 -28.27 1.92 7.74
CA CYS A 203 -26.97 2.28 7.16
C CYS A 203 -27.16 3.09 5.87
N ASN A 204 -26.13 3.85 5.47
CA ASN A 204 -26.18 4.65 4.25
C ASN A 204 -26.02 3.77 3.01
N VAL A 205 -26.77 4.03 1.95
CA VAL A 205 -26.68 3.31 0.67
C VAL A 205 -25.28 3.45 0.04
N THR A 206 -24.50 4.49 0.36
CA THR A 206 -23.10 4.64 -0.09
C THR A 206 -22.16 3.57 0.47
N THR A 207 -22.52 2.93 1.58
CA THR A 207 -21.72 1.84 2.16
C THR A 207 -21.58 0.65 1.22
N ARG A 208 -22.49 0.50 0.24
CA ARG A 208 -22.39 -0.49 -0.85
C ARG A 208 -21.07 -0.39 -1.63
N ILE A 209 -20.46 0.79 -1.69
CA ILE A 209 -19.19 1.01 -2.40
C ILE A 209 -18.06 0.19 -1.75
N THR A 210 -18.03 0.12 -0.41
CA THR A 210 -17.03 -0.70 0.30
C THR A 210 -17.26 -2.18 0.06
N LEU A 211 -18.52 -2.65 0.17
CA LEU A 211 -18.85 -4.05 -0.12
C LEU A 211 -18.55 -4.43 -1.57
N LYS A 212 -18.77 -3.51 -2.52
CA LYS A 212 -18.40 -3.70 -3.92
C LYS A 212 -16.90 -3.84 -4.12
N LYS A 213 -16.08 -3.06 -3.41
CA LYS A 213 -14.61 -3.20 -3.47
C LYS A 213 -14.15 -4.57 -2.98
N ILE A 214 -14.69 -5.03 -1.86
CA ILE A 214 -14.44 -6.39 -1.34
C ILE A 214 -14.85 -7.42 -2.40
N ARG A 215 -16.06 -7.29 -2.94
CA ARG A 215 -16.60 -8.18 -3.99
C ARG A 215 -15.70 -8.25 -5.21
N ASP A 216 -15.33 -7.11 -5.79
CA ASP A 216 -14.56 -7.06 -7.03
C ASP A 216 -13.16 -7.67 -6.85
N LYS A 217 -12.55 -7.46 -5.67
CA LYS A 217 -11.26 -8.06 -5.31
C LYS A 217 -11.37 -9.58 -5.12
N VAL A 218 -12.37 -10.04 -4.35
CA VAL A 218 -12.62 -11.46 -4.09
C VAL A 218 -12.95 -12.20 -5.39
N ASP A 219 -13.77 -11.61 -6.26
CA ASP A 219 -14.13 -12.17 -7.57
C ASP A 219 -12.91 -12.34 -8.47
N GLY A 220 -12.08 -11.29 -8.59
CA GLY A 220 -10.85 -11.34 -9.37
C GLY A 220 -9.88 -12.44 -8.91
N LEU A 221 -9.82 -12.70 -7.61
CA LEU A 221 -8.93 -13.69 -7.00
C LEU A 221 -9.61 -14.99 -6.61
N SER A 222 -10.88 -15.20 -6.99
CA SER A 222 -11.70 -16.35 -6.58
C SER A 222 -11.10 -17.68 -7.02
N PHE A 223 -10.32 -17.68 -8.10
CA PHE A 223 -9.59 -18.85 -8.56
C PHE A 223 -8.57 -19.37 -7.55
N LEU A 224 -8.10 -18.58 -6.57
CA LEU A 224 -7.11 -19.00 -5.57
C LEU A 224 -7.67 -19.99 -4.54
N ASN A 225 -8.98 -19.92 -4.25
CA ASN A 225 -9.62 -20.76 -3.25
C ASN A 225 -11.12 -20.90 -3.54
N GLY A 226 -11.61 -22.15 -3.60
CA GLY A 226 -13.02 -22.44 -3.88
C GLY A 226 -14.01 -21.87 -2.86
N SER A 227 -13.59 -21.53 -1.63
CA SER A 227 -14.47 -20.86 -0.66
C SER A 227 -14.74 -19.38 -0.99
N LEU A 228 -13.98 -18.79 -1.91
CA LEU A 228 -14.17 -17.40 -2.35
C LEU A 228 -15.36 -17.27 -3.30
N THR A 229 -15.69 -18.29 -4.10
CA THR A 229 -16.83 -18.21 -5.04
C THR A 229 -18.16 -18.03 -4.32
N PRO A 230 -18.53 -18.83 -3.29
CA PRO A 230 -19.74 -18.57 -2.52
C PRO A 230 -19.74 -17.18 -1.87
N LEU A 231 -18.57 -16.69 -1.44
CA LEU A 231 -18.44 -15.35 -0.88
C LEU A 231 -18.74 -14.25 -1.90
N VAL A 232 -18.36 -14.43 -3.18
CA VAL A 232 -18.78 -13.53 -4.27
C VAL A 232 -20.30 -13.54 -4.40
N ASP A 233 -20.93 -14.73 -4.39
CA ASP A 233 -22.38 -14.85 -4.51
C ASP A 233 -23.12 -14.15 -3.35
N LEU A 234 -22.60 -14.29 -2.12
CA LEU A 234 -23.11 -13.59 -0.94
C LEU A 234 -23.06 -12.06 -1.11
N LEU A 235 -21.93 -11.55 -1.59
CA LEU A 235 -21.73 -10.13 -1.83
C LEU A 235 -22.62 -9.62 -2.97
N ASP A 236 -22.76 -10.38 -4.05
CA ASP A 236 -23.63 -10.05 -5.18
C ASP A 236 -25.12 -10.03 -4.77
N GLU A 237 -25.55 -11.00 -3.95
CA GLU A 237 -26.88 -10.99 -3.37
C GLU A 237 -27.10 -9.76 -2.48
N THR A 238 -26.13 -9.45 -1.62
CA THR A 238 -26.21 -8.30 -0.72
C THR A 238 -26.25 -6.98 -1.51
N LEU A 239 -25.39 -6.81 -2.51
CA LEU A 239 -25.33 -5.62 -3.37
C LEU A 239 -26.61 -5.45 -4.19
N ARG A 240 -27.15 -6.53 -4.76
CA ARG A 240 -28.46 -6.50 -5.44
C ARG A 240 -29.58 -6.08 -4.50
N GLY A 241 -29.52 -6.50 -3.24
CA GLY A 241 -30.48 -6.06 -2.23
C GLY A 241 -30.44 -4.54 -1.98
N TYR A 242 -29.26 -3.90 -2.06
CA TYR A 242 -29.15 -2.44 -1.96
C TYR A 242 -29.92 -1.75 -3.09
N GLU A 243 -29.89 -2.28 -4.31
CA GLU A 243 -30.61 -1.71 -5.46
C GLU A 243 -32.13 -1.86 -5.33
N GLN A 244 -32.59 -2.94 -4.70
CA GLN A 244 -34.01 -3.30 -4.59
C GLN A 244 -34.69 -2.67 -3.37
N HIS A 245 -33.96 -2.49 -2.27
CA HIS A 245 -34.52 -2.15 -0.96
C HIS A 245 -34.00 -0.83 -0.39
N SER A 246 -33.22 -0.05 -1.13
CA SER A 246 -32.86 1.31 -0.72
C SER A 246 -34.10 2.21 -0.70
N GLN A 247 -34.38 2.84 0.44
CA GLN A 247 -35.40 3.89 0.57
C GLN A 247 -34.69 5.24 0.66
N GLY A 248 -34.57 5.93 -0.48
CA GLY A 248 -33.79 7.17 -0.55
C GLY A 248 -32.31 6.91 -0.31
N ARG A 249 -31.71 7.59 0.68
CA ARG A 249 -30.27 7.50 0.99
C ARG A 249 -29.92 6.48 2.07
N VAL A 250 -30.91 5.76 2.61
CA VAL A 250 -30.73 4.83 3.73
C VAL A 250 -31.31 3.45 3.46
N VAL A 251 -30.67 2.46 4.06
CA VAL A 251 -31.13 1.08 4.19
C VAL A 251 -31.62 0.88 5.62
N GLN A 252 -32.80 0.28 5.78
CA GLN A 252 -33.46 0.08 7.07
C GLN A 252 -34.34 -1.18 7.06
N GLY A 253 -34.86 -1.56 8.24
CA GLY A 253 -35.79 -2.68 8.37
C GLY A 253 -35.14 -4.04 8.09
N ALA A 254 -35.90 -4.98 7.53
CA ALA A 254 -35.44 -6.36 7.29
C ALA A 254 -34.13 -6.41 6.47
N PHE A 255 -34.02 -5.58 5.43
CA PHE A 255 -32.83 -5.56 4.58
C PHE A 255 -31.57 -5.07 5.32
N PHE A 256 -31.69 -4.15 6.28
CA PHE A 256 -30.55 -3.76 7.12
C PHE A 256 -29.97 -4.97 7.87
N TYR A 257 -30.83 -5.82 8.44
CA TYR A 257 -30.37 -7.02 9.15
C TYR A 257 -29.81 -8.09 8.22
N GLN A 258 -30.27 -8.15 6.96
CA GLN A 258 -29.64 -8.99 5.94
C GLN A 258 -28.21 -8.53 5.64
N VAL A 259 -27.97 -7.21 5.53
CA VAL A 259 -26.61 -6.65 5.40
C VAL A 259 -25.77 -6.98 6.63
N VAL A 260 -26.32 -6.86 7.84
CA VAL A 260 -25.64 -7.24 9.08
C VAL A 260 -25.25 -8.72 9.07
N ALA A 261 -26.16 -9.60 8.69
CA ALA A 261 -25.91 -11.04 8.61
C ALA A 261 -24.81 -11.37 7.59
N ALA A 262 -24.87 -10.79 6.40
CA ALA A 262 -23.84 -10.97 5.38
C ALA A 262 -22.46 -10.53 5.89
N VAL A 263 -22.37 -9.35 6.50
CA VAL A 263 -21.10 -8.85 7.06
C VAL A 263 -20.59 -9.73 8.19
N LEU A 264 -21.45 -10.22 9.09
CA LEU A 264 -21.05 -11.11 10.18
C LEU A 264 -20.60 -12.51 9.72
N ILE A 265 -21.07 -12.96 8.55
CA ILE A 265 -20.54 -14.18 7.91
C ILE A 265 -19.11 -13.90 7.42
N MET A 266 -18.89 -12.76 6.77
CA MET A 266 -17.58 -12.36 6.24
C MET A 266 -16.57 -12.00 7.33
N SER A 267 -17.04 -11.56 8.49
CA SER A 267 -16.20 -11.12 9.60
C SER A 267 -15.60 -12.28 10.43
N ASN A 268 -15.76 -13.52 9.97
CA ASN A 268 -15.14 -14.67 10.62
C ASN A 268 -14.81 -15.77 9.62
N ARG A 269 -13.55 -16.19 9.60
CA ARG A 269 -13.05 -17.23 8.70
C ARG A 269 -13.84 -18.54 8.77
N GLN A 270 -14.15 -19.01 9.98
CA GLN A 270 -14.92 -20.24 10.17
C GLN A 270 -16.34 -20.08 9.59
N ARG A 271 -16.97 -18.92 9.75
CA ARG A 271 -18.30 -18.67 9.16
C ARG A 271 -18.26 -18.57 7.64
N ILE A 272 -17.20 -18.04 7.05
CA ILE A 272 -17.01 -18.08 5.60
C ILE A 272 -16.96 -19.53 5.12
N GLU A 273 -16.23 -20.41 5.82
CA GLU A 273 -16.15 -21.83 5.48
C GLU A 273 -17.48 -22.57 5.69
N GLU A 274 -18.19 -22.28 6.78
CA GLU A 274 -19.55 -22.79 7.06
C GLU A 274 -20.59 -22.27 6.07
N TYR A 275 -20.43 -21.06 5.55
CA TYR A 275 -21.29 -20.54 4.49
C TYR A 275 -20.97 -21.22 3.16
N ALA A 276 -19.68 -21.36 2.83
CA ALA A 276 -19.23 -22.00 1.61
C ALA A 276 -19.64 -23.49 1.52
N ASN A 277 -19.75 -24.19 2.65
CA ASN A 277 -20.22 -25.57 2.71
C ASN A 277 -21.75 -25.71 2.90
N GLY A 278 -22.47 -24.61 3.06
CA GLY A 278 -23.92 -24.57 3.23
C GLY A 278 -24.43 -24.86 4.64
N ALA A 279 -23.57 -24.97 5.65
CA ALA A 279 -23.96 -25.13 7.06
C ALA A 279 -24.58 -23.85 7.64
N VAL A 280 -24.13 -22.68 7.18
CA VAL A 280 -24.73 -21.38 7.49
C VAL A 280 -25.35 -20.80 6.23
N THR A 281 -26.57 -20.26 6.35
CA THR A 281 -27.25 -19.56 5.25
C THR A 281 -27.48 -18.11 5.62
N LEU A 282 -27.54 -17.23 4.62
CA LEU A 282 -27.82 -15.81 4.84
C LEU A 282 -29.17 -15.60 5.53
N ALA A 283 -30.21 -16.34 5.12
CA ALA A 283 -31.53 -16.28 5.74
C ALA A 283 -31.49 -16.68 7.23
N GLY A 284 -30.89 -17.83 7.55
CA GLY A 284 -30.78 -18.28 8.94
C GLY A 284 -29.96 -17.34 9.82
N MET A 285 -28.90 -16.75 9.27
CA MET A 285 -28.11 -15.74 9.98
C MET A 285 -28.91 -14.45 10.17
N THR A 286 -29.70 -14.03 9.16
CA THR A 286 -30.59 -12.86 9.23
C THR A 286 -31.61 -13.02 10.35
N ASP A 287 -32.29 -14.16 10.41
CA ASP A 287 -33.27 -14.47 11.46
C ASP A 287 -32.65 -14.39 12.87
N SER A 288 -31.39 -14.83 13.01
CA SER A 288 -30.67 -14.80 14.29
C SER A 288 -30.31 -13.39 14.77
N VAL A 289 -30.12 -12.43 13.86
CA VAL A 289 -29.72 -11.05 14.18
C VAL A 289 -30.89 -10.07 14.15
N THR A 290 -32.02 -10.43 13.53
CA THR A 290 -33.24 -9.63 13.57
C THR A 290 -33.88 -9.65 14.96
N PRO A 291 -34.15 -8.48 15.59
CA PRO A 291 -34.93 -8.43 16.81
C PRO A 291 -36.34 -9.01 16.61
N SER A 292 -36.84 -9.79 17.58
CA SER A 292 -38.17 -10.44 17.48
C SER A 292 -39.34 -9.49 17.22
N VAL A 293 -39.20 -8.20 17.53
CA VAL A 293 -40.23 -7.17 17.28
C VAL A 293 -40.44 -6.91 15.78
N ILE A 294 -39.41 -7.15 14.95
CA ILE A 294 -39.46 -6.93 13.49
C ILE A 294 -39.86 -8.22 12.75
N SER A 295 -39.50 -9.38 13.30
CA SER A 295 -39.84 -10.70 12.74
C SER A 295 -41.35 -11.00 12.71
N GLY A 296 -42.15 -10.35 13.57
CA GLY A 296 -43.59 -10.58 13.68
C GLY A 296 -44.48 -9.81 12.70
N ALA A 297 -43.95 -8.99 11.80
CA ALA A 297 -44.77 -8.11 10.95
C ALA A 297 -45.40 -8.79 9.71
N ASP A 298 -44.97 -10.00 9.33
CA ASP A 298 -45.42 -10.66 8.08
C ASP A 298 -46.19 -11.97 8.28
N THR A 299 -46.58 -12.33 9.51
CA THR A 299 -47.40 -13.53 9.73
C THR A 299 -48.58 -13.23 10.66
N GLU A 300 -49.69 -12.75 10.09
CA GLU A 300 -51.06 -13.27 10.34
C GLU A 300 -52.13 -12.39 9.65
N VAL A 301 -52.58 -12.80 8.46
CA VAL A 301 -53.94 -12.49 8.01
C VAL A 301 -54.86 -13.57 8.58
N LYS A 302 -55.51 -13.28 9.71
CA LYS A 302 -56.77 -13.93 10.10
C LYS A 302 -57.76 -12.89 10.59
N GLN A 303 -58.82 -12.72 9.81
CA GLN A 303 -60.03 -12.00 10.19
C GLN A 303 -60.70 -12.65 11.41
N VAL A 304 -61.02 -11.86 12.43
CA VAL A 304 -62.29 -11.95 13.19
C VAL A 304 -62.70 -10.54 13.66
N ASN A 305 -64.00 -10.29 13.53
CA ASN A 305 -64.74 -9.05 13.78
C ASN A 305 -64.86 -8.61 15.26
N ASP A 306 -64.97 -7.28 15.40
CA ASP A 306 -65.87 -6.49 16.26
C ASP A 306 -65.72 -6.48 17.79
N SER A 307 -65.31 -5.31 18.34
CA SER A 307 -66.12 -4.47 19.27
C SER A 307 -65.22 -3.60 20.18
N THR A 308 -65.41 -2.28 20.10
CA THR A 308 -65.27 -1.23 21.14
C THR A 308 -64.34 -1.46 22.35
N ASN A 309 -63.38 -0.56 22.61
CA ASN A 309 -63.56 0.58 23.55
C ASN A 309 -62.28 1.45 23.67
N GLU A 310 -62.51 2.70 24.08
CA GLU A 310 -61.64 3.87 24.25
C GLU A 310 -60.37 3.68 25.11
N GLY A 311 -59.34 4.52 24.84
CA GLY A 311 -58.23 4.73 25.77
C GLY A 311 -56.99 5.42 25.19
N SER A 312 -57.09 6.74 24.98
CA SER A 312 -56.02 7.77 24.93
C SER A 312 -54.55 7.35 25.15
N ASN A 313 -53.66 7.65 24.18
CA ASN A 313 -52.75 8.81 24.27
C ASN A 313 -51.84 8.93 23.02
N GLU A 314 -51.72 10.18 22.56
CA GLU A 314 -50.95 10.66 21.41
C GLU A 314 -49.46 10.27 21.40
N PRO A 315 -48.83 10.24 20.21
CA PRO A 315 -47.49 10.77 20.04
C PRO A 315 -47.54 12.14 19.35
N LEU A 316 -46.90 13.10 20.01
CA LEU A 316 -46.69 14.48 19.62
C LEU A 316 -45.46 14.58 18.71
N TYR A 317 -45.66 15.14 17.50
CA TYR A 317 -44.71 15.89 16.65
C TYR A 317 -43.45 15.17 16.14
N GLU A 318 -42.84 15.51 14.98
CA GLU A 318 -42.92 16.68 14.12
C GLU A 318 -42.49 16.30 12.70
N SER A 319 -43.16 16.89 11.71
CA SER A 319 -42.86 16.75 10.28
C SER A 319 -41.66 17.62 9.89
N LEU A 320 -40.83 17.14 8.97
CA LEU A 320 -40.05 18.03 8.12
C LEU A 320 -40.28 17.72 6.65
N THR A 321 -40.48 18.83 5.95
CA THR A 321 -40.99 19.08 4.61
C THR A 321 -40.14 18.52 3.48
N THR A 322 -40.84 18.02 2.48
CA THR A 322 -40.41 17.77 1.10
C THR A 322 -40.05 19.08 0.40
N GLU A 323 -38.98 19.11 -0.41
CA GLU A 323 -39.02 19.69 -1.77
C GLU A 323 -37.82 19.24 -2.66
N GLU A 324 -38.21 18.72 -3.83
CA GLU A 324 -37.62 18.71 -5.18
C GLU A 324 -36.24 18.09 -5.52
N SER A 325 -36.34 16.90 -6.13
CA SER A 325 -35.94 16.52 -7.50
C SER A 325 -34.83 17.29 -8.23
N LYS A 326 -33.73 16.59 -8.57
CA LYS A 326 -33.05 16.68 -9.88
C LYS A 326 -32.18 15.44 -10.16
N GLU A 327 -32.10 15.12 -11.45
CA GLU A 327 -31.65 13.89 -12.09
C GLU A 327 -30.18 13.50 -11.86
N ALA A 328 -29.94 12.20 -12.02
CA ALA A 328 -28.66 11.51 -11.85
C ALA A 328 -27.65 11.85 -12.96
N ASN A 329 -26.40 12.11 -12.56
CA ASN A 329 -25.20 11.94 -13.38
C ASN A 329 -24.20 11.09 -12.58
N LEU A 330 -23.72 10.01 -13.18
CA LEU A 330 -23.04 8.89 -12.52
C LEU A 330 -21.50 8.96 -12.57
N ASP A 331 -20.92 10.09 -12.97
CA ASP A 331 -19.47 10.20 -13.23
C ASP A 331 -18.71 11.18 -12.32
N GLU A 332 -19.36 11.87 -11.36
CA GLU A 332 -18.68 12.86 -10.48
C GLU A 332 -18.39 12.38 -9.04
N ASP A 333 -18.85 11.19 -8.63
CA ASP A 333 -18.72 10.72 -7.24
C ASP A 333 -17.30 10.22 -6.85
N ILE A 334 -16.32 10.30 -7.75
CA ILE A 334 -14.89 10.07 -7.42
C ILE A 334 -14.26 11.30 -6.74
N ALA A 335 -14.85 12.50 -6.89
CA ALA A 335 -14.26 13.75 -6.38
C ALA A 335 -14.81 14.23 -5.01
N LEU A 336 -15.93 13.70 -4.51
CA LEU A 336 -16.61 14.27 -3.33
C LEU A 336 -16.18 13.71 -1.96
N LEU A 337 -15.20 12.82 -1.90
CA LEU A 337 -14.59 12.37 -0.64
C LEU A 337 -13.40 13.23 -0.17
N SER A 338 -13.05 14.31 -0.89
CA SER A 338 -11.95 15.21 -0.50
C SER A 338 -12.36 16.55 0.09
N SER A 339 -13.65 16.81 0.35
CA SER A 339 -14.07 18.12 0.88
C SER A 339 -15.30 18.04 1.79
N THR A 340 -15.08 17.61 3.02
CA THR A 340 -15.91 18.06 4.16
C THR A 340 -14.96 18.54 5.25
N LYS A 341 -14.87 19.87 5.40
CA LYS A 341 -14.36 20.50 6.61
C LYS A 341 -15.41 20.30 7.69
N ASP A 342 -15.12 19.46 8.67
CA ASP A 342 -15.68 19.59 10.01
C ASP A 342 -14.52 19.57 11.00
N GLU A 343 -14.51 20.60 11.83
CA GLU A 343 -13.53 20.89 12.86
C GLU A 343 -13.76 19.91 14.02
N ASN A 344 -12.94 18.87 14.11
CA ASN A 344 -12.61 18.21 15.37
C ASN A 344 -11.19 17.66 15.29
N GLU A 345 -10.36 18.20 16.17
CA GLU A 345 -8.92 18.00 16.29
C GLU A 345 -8.60 16.53 16.65
N LEU A 346 -8.33 15.72 15.63
CA LEU A 346 -7.65 14.43 15.78
C LEU A 346 -6.20 14.63 15.33
N VAL A 347 -5.30 14.63 16.32
CA VAL A 347 -3.86 14.56 16.13
C VAL A 347 -3.56 13.28 15.34
N ILE A 348 -3.28 13.42 14.05
CA ILE A 348 -2.72 12.36 13.23
C ILE A 348 -1.25 12.29 13.60
N GLU A 349 -0.90 11.38 14.51
CA GLU A 349 0.50 10.99 14.73
C GLU A 349 1.09 10.58 13.37
N SER A 350 2.13 11.30 12.97
CA SER A 350 2.82 11.10 11.70
C SER A 350 3.49 9.73 11.67
N LEU A 351 3.45 9.07 10.50
CA LEU A 351 4.14 7.81 10.21
C LEU A 351 5.65 7.82 10.54
N ASP A 352 6.25 9.01 10.68
CA ASP A 352 7.63 9.21 11.14
C ASP A 352 7.81 8.80 12.63
N ALA A 353 6.79 9.00 13.47
CA ALA A 353 6.81 8.63 14.88
C ALA A 353 6.83 7.11 15.08
N ASP A 354 6.19 6.35 14.18
CA ASP A 354 6.20 4.89 14.21
C ASP A 354 7.57 4.30 13.82
N ILE A 355 8.33 5.00 12.98
CA ILE A 355 9.69 4.62 12.60
C ILE A 355 10.66 4.92 13.74
N ASP A 356 10.53 6.07 14.40
CA ASP A 356 11.37 6.42 15.56
C ASP A 356 11.14 5.46 16.74
N LYS A 357 9.88 5.08 16.99
CA LYS A 357 9.52 4.11 18.03
C LYS A 357 10.03 2.69 17.74
N PHE A 358 10.14 2.33 16.46
CA PHE A 358 10.73 1.06 16.02
C PHE A 358 12.24 1.01 16.29
N PHE A 359 12.97 2.12 16.13
CA PHE A 359 14.40 2.19 16.44
C PHE A 359 14.69 2.31 17.95
N GLU A 360 13.83 2.99 18.72
CA GLU A 360 13.94 3.04 20.20
C GLU A 360 13.79 1.65 20.84
N GLN A 361 12.86 0.82 20.38
CA GLN A 361 12.68 -0.56 20.86
C GLN A 361 13.91 -1.46 20.61
N PHE A 362 14.71 -1.19 19.59
CA PHE A 362 15.95 -1.92 19.32
C PHE A 362 17.14 -1.41 20.15
N ALA A 363 17.16 -0.11 20.48
CA ALA A 363 18.18 0.48 21.33
C ALA A 363 18.05 0.03 22.80
N GLU A 364 16.82 -0.06 23.32
CA GLU A 364 16.57 -0.51 24.70
C GLU A 364 16.88 -2.00 24.93
N LYS A 365 16.79 -2.83 23.89
CA LYS A 365 17.12 -4.27 23.98
C LYS A 365 18.62 -4.55 24.01
N SER A 366 19.46 -3.54 23.80
CA SER A 366 20.92 -3.63 23.80
C SER A 366 21.56 -3.09 25.09
N THR A 367 20.75 -2.54 26.01
CA THR A 367 21.25 -1.81 27.20
C THR A 367 20.71 -2.31 28.53
N SER A 368 19.98 -3.44 28.56
CA SER A 368 19.48 -4.03 29.80
C SER A 368 19.90 -5.49 29.96
N GLU A 369 21.20 -5.73 30.17
CA GLU A 369 21.68 -6.95 30.83
C GLU A 369 23.09 -6.72 31.40
N GLU A 370 23.19 -5.98 32.51
CA GLU A 370 24.30 -6.14 33.44
C GLU A 370 23.92 -5.63 34.85
N SER A 371 23.50 -6.56 35.74
CA SER A 371 23.85 -6.56 37.17
C SER A 371 23.27 -7.80 37.87
N GLY A 372 24.11 -8.73 38.33
CA GLY A 372 23.73 -9.69 39.38
C GLY A 372 24.39 -11.08 39.36
N ASP A 373 25.52 -11.18 40.06
CA ASP A 373 26.09 -12.34 40.77
C ASP A 373 26.56 -13.63 40.05
N LEU A 374 27.85 -13.93 40.26
CA LEU A 374 28.55 -15.18 39.95
C LEU A 374 28.13 -16.31 40.91
N PRO A 375 28.26 -17.58 40.47
CA PRO A 375 29.22 -18.42 41.18
C PRO A 375 30.16 -19.22 40.26
N ASN A 376 31.43 -19.05 40.59
CA ASN A 376 32.63 -19.88 40.44
C ASN A 376 32.44 -21.33 39.93
N ASN A 377 33.10 -21.67 38.81
CA ASN A 377 34.07 -22.78 38.78
C ASN A 377 34.99 -22.72 37.55
N SER A 378 36.27 -22.52 37.87
CA SER A 378 37.53 -22.85 37.16
C SER A 378 37.47 -23.66 35.85
N HIS A 379 38.01 -23.07 34.77
CA HIS A 379 39.02 -23.70 33.91
C HIS A 379 39.90 -22.64 33.21
N GLU A 380 41.09 -23.09 32.82
CA GLU A 380 42.32 -22.33 32.59
C GLU A 380 42.32 -21.33 31.42
N LEU A 381 43.19 -20.32 31.56
CA LEU A 381 43.48 -19.27 30.59
C LEU A 381 44.31 -19.82 29.42
N GLU A 382 43.73 -19.89 28.22
CA GLU A 382 44.49 -19.97 26.97
C GLU A 382 44.63 -18.59 26.32
N GLN A 383 45.88 -18.21 26.05
CA GLN A 383 46.27 -17.03 25.31
C GLN A 383 45.90 -17.19 23.83
N VAL A 384 45.12 -16.26 23.27
CA VAL A 384 44.88 -16.18 21.83
C VAL A 384 45.87 -15.19 21.22
N ASN A 385 46.83 -15.73 20.47
CA ASN A 385 47.77 -14.99 19.63
C ASN A 385 47.08 -14.49 18.36
N ASP A 386 47.58 -13.36 17.85
CA ASP A 386 47.29 -12.78 16.54
C ASP A 386 47.39 -13.83 15.42
N TYR A 387 46.39 -13.85 14.53
CA TYR A 387 46.48 -14.59 13.26
C TYR A 387 46.46 -13.62 12.08
N GLU A 388 47.59 -13.60 11.37
CA GLU A 388 47.83 -12.95 10.08
C GLU A 388 46.93 -13.52 8.98
N ILE A 389 46.51 -12.65 8.06
CA ILE A 389 45.76 -13.02 6.85
C ILE A 389 46.76 -13.59 5.83
N GLU A 390 46.81 -14.91 5.71
CA GLU A 390 47.53 -15.60 4.64
C GLU A 390 46.83 -15.40 3.29
N LYS A 391 47.54 -14.78 2.35
CA LYS A 391 47.21 -14.83 0.91
C LYS A 391 48.02 -15.97 0.28
N GLU A 392 47.35 -17.05 -0.11
CA GLU A 392 47.99 -18.06 -0.94
C GLU A 392 48.01 -17.68 -2.43
N PRO A 393 49.02 -18.15 -3.19
CA PRO A 393 49.42 -17.58 -4.48
C PRO A 393 49.17 -18.56 -5.64
N GLU A 394 48.46 -18.14 -6.69
CA GLU A 394 48.53 -18.86 -7.96
C GLU A 394 48.36 -17.90 -9.15
N TYR A 395 49.24 -18.07 -10.14
CA TYR A 395 49.37 -17.36 -11.44
C TYR A 395 50.20 -16.06 -11.47
N ALA A 396 51.52 -16.21 -11.30
CA ALA A 396 52.53 -15.31 -11.83
C ALA A 396 53.56 -16.10 -12.68
N HIS A 397 53.32 -16.16 -14.00
CA HIS A 397 54.23 -16.54 -15.08
C HIS A 397 53.54 -15.95 -16.34
N GLU A 398 54.07 -15.07 -17.19
CA GLU A 398 55.43 -14.67 -17.56
C GLU A 398 55.41 -13.20 -18.00
N ALA A 399 56.42 -12.44 -17.61
CA ALA A 399 56.75 -11.16 -18.24
C ALA A 399 58.27 -11.12 -18.44
N VAL A 400 58.77 -11.65 -19.55
CA VAL A 400 60.07 -11.28 -20.13
C VAL A 400 60.01 -11.53 -21.64
N TYR A 401 59.80 -10.47 -22.42
CA TYR A 401 60.44 -10.23 -23.72
C TYR A 401 60.23 -8.75 -24.05
N ALA A 402 61.18 -7.93 -23.59
CA ALA A 402 61.41 -6.60 -24.12
C ALA A 402 62.55 -6.68 -25.14
N ASP A 403 62.49 -5.79 -26.12
CA ASP A 403 63.45 -5.50 -27.19
C ASP A 403 63.61 -6.53 -28.32
N GLU A 404 62.96 -6.25 -29.47
CA GLU A 404 63.66 -5.67 -30.63
C GLU A 404 62.68 -5.44 -31.81
N MET A 405 62.90 -4.33 -32.54
CA MET A 405 62.48 -4.02 -33.92
C MET A 405 61.21 -3.17 -34.16
N SER A 406 61.47 -1.87 -34.26
CA SER A 406 61.24 -1.01 -35.45
C SER A 406 60.12 0.02 -35.40
N GLU A 407 60.58 1.28 -35.50
CA GLU A 407 59.84 2.50 -35.79
C GLU A 407 58.93 2.34 -37.01
N LYS A 408 57.66 2.72 -36.87
CA LYS A 408 56.87 3.22 -37.99
C LYS A 408 56.14 4.48 -37.56
N GLU A 409 56.51 5.58 -38.21
CA GLU A 409 55.82 6.87 -38.18
C GLU A 409 54.34 6.70 -38.47
N VAL A 410 53.49 7.26 -37.59
CA VAL A 410 52.06 7.43 -37.85
C VAL A 410 51.91 8.73 -38.65
N VAL A 411 51.70 8.59 -39.96
CA VAL A 411 51.35 9.67 -40.87
C VAL A 411 49.87 10.03 -40.66
N MET A 412 49.60 11.27 -40.27
CA MET A 412 48.24 11.83 -40.23
C MET A 412 47.76 12.11 -41.66
N PRO A 413 46.50 11.83 -42.03
CA PRO A 413 45.97 12.22 -43.32
C PRO A 413 45.62 13.72 -43.34
N ASP A 414 46.17 14.43 -44.32
CA ASP A 414 45.87 15.82 -44.64
C ASP A 414 44.41 15.99 -45.09
N PHE A 415 43.74 17.01 -44.54
CA PHE A 415 42.49 17.54 -45.06
C PHE A 415 42.83 18.61 -46.10
N GLU A 416 42.59 18.31 -47.38
CA GLU A 416 42.55 19.32 -48.44
C GLU A 416 41.11 19.83 -48.62
N ASP A 417 40.92 21.12 -48.33
CA ASP A 417 39.81 21.93 -48.82
C ASP A 417 40.10 22.30 -50.30
N GLU A 418 39.21 21.93 -51.22
CA GLU A 418 38.99 22.68 -52.47
C GLU A 418 37.51 22.61 -52.89
N ASP A 419 36.82 23.72 -52.60
CA ASP A 419 35.89 24.50 -53.41
C ASP A 419 35.02 23.89 -54.54
N ALA A 420 33.74 24.27 -54.41
CA ALA A 420 32.86 24.80 -55.46
C ALA A 420 32.33 23.88 -56.58
N PHE A 421 31.03 23.58 -56.49
CA PHE A 421 30.14 23.60 -57.65
C PHE A 421 28.88 24.40 -57.34
N PHE A 422 28.52 25.22 -58.35
CA PHE A 422 27.55 26.31 -58.42
C PHE A 422 26.11 26.01 -58.00
#